data_AF-A0A0Q5EV14-F1
#
_entry.id   AF-A0A0Q5EV14-F1
#
_cell.length_a   1.000
_cell.length_b   1.000
_cell.length_c   1.000
_cell.angle_alpha   90.00
_cell.angle_beta   90.00
_cell.angle_gamma   90.00
#
_symmetry.space_group_name_H-M   'P 1'
#
loop_
_entity.id
_entity.type
_entity.pdbx_description
1 polymer ?
#
loop_
_entity_poly.entity_id
_entity_poly.type
_entity_poly.pdbx_seq_one_letter_code
_entity_poly.pdbx_strand_id
1 'polypeptide(L)'
;MMKLSARLYKTALAAIVASLVLGGCKSPVYGAESGEATRPVSRETAVGQVIIYDKQQDNGDFKENCRFNFQTERVDFQDDDHGCTNDEAYFFKLENVPSASHVSFFDDPDCDVDEGNFDFNVKTIRNPTTMQHPYSLKTAHGQEVGTILDPGGVRLFSKHGDEQVEGKLSCVRMELSPIPE
;
A
#
# COMPACT_ATOMS: atom_id res chain seq x y z
N MET A 1 6.15 20.85 -44.14
CA MET A 1 7.51 21.06 -44.72
C MET A 1 8.37 21.77 -43.69
N MET A 2 9.68 21.47 -43.65
CA MET A 2 10.71 21.86 -42.67
C MET A 2 10.73 21.05 -41.36
N LYS A 3 11.86 20.58 -40.83
CA LYS A 3 13.17 20.08 -41.33
C LYS A 3 13.84 19.46 -40.09
N LEU A 4 14.51 18.31 -40.25
CA LEU A 4 15.31 17.65 -39.21
C LEU A 4 16.33 18.59 -38.54
N SER A 5 16.66 18.32 -37.27
CA SER A 5 18.07 18.33 -36.87
C SER A 5 18.32 17.46 -35.63
N ALA A 6 19.00 16.33 -35.85
CA ALA A 6 19.59 15.49 -34.81
C ALA A 6 20.90 16.14 -34.33
N ARG A 7 21.14 16.18 -33.02
CA ARG A 7 22.46 16.49 -32.45
C ARG A 7 23.10 15.22 -31.91
N LEU A 8 24.09 14.73 -32.66
CA LEU A 8 25.13 13.81 -32.21
C LEU A 8 25.89 14.44 -31.05
N TYR A 9 25.99 13.74 -29.92
CA TYR A 9 27.02 14.04 -28.91
C TYR A 9 28.28 13.23 -29.22
N LYS A 10 29.37 13.98 -29.38
CA LYS A 10 30.72 13.49 -29.66
C LYS A 10 31.34 12.81 -28.43
N THR A 11 32.13 11.81 -28.76
CA THR A 11 33.08 11.04 -27.96
C THR A 11 34.00 11.87 -27.07
N ALA A 12 34.30 11.35 -25.88
CA ALA A 12 35.52 11.66 -25.14
C ALA A 12 36.12 10.34 -24.63
N LEU A 13 37.21 9.91 -25.28
CA LEU A 13 38.16 8.93 -24.76
C LEU A 13 39.02 9.64 -23.70
N ALA A 14 39.19 9.04 -22.54
CA ALA A 14 40.31 9.34 -21.65
C ALA A 14 40.94 8.02 -21.19
N ALA A 15 42.15 7.77 -21.66
CA ALA A 15 43.00 6.66 -21.24
C ALA A 15 43.84 7.10 -20.04
N ILE A 16 43.94 6.28 -18.99
CA ILE A 16 44.97 6.44 -17.95
C ILE A 16 45.54 5.07 -17.55
N VAL A 17 46.75 4.86 -18.08
CA VAL A 17 47.99 4.32 -17.49
C VAL A 17 47.91 3.12 -16.53
N ALA A 18 48.36 1.97 -17.03
CA ALA A 18 48.80 0.83 -16.24
C ALA A 18 50.18 1.11 -15.60
N SER A 19 50.31 0.84 -14.29
CA SER A 19 51.62 0.73 -13.62
C SER A 19 51.80 -0.69 -13.10
N LEU A 20 52.73 -1.41 -13.73
CA LEU A 20 53.29 -2.67 -13.26
C LEU A 20 54.26 -2.39 -12.10
N VAL A 21 54.01 -2.98 -10.94
CA VAL A 21 55.05 -3.20 -9.93
C VAL A 21 55.12 -4.70 -9.64
N LEU A 22 56.19 -5.32 -10.10
CA LEU A 22 56.60 -6.68 -9.75
C LEU A 22 57.39 -6.63 -8.43
N GLY A 23 57.00 -7.42 -7.44
CA GLY A 23 57.78 -7.58 -6.22
C GLY A 23 57.20 -8.56 -5.20
N GLY A 24 57.67 -9.81 -5.24
CA GLY A 24 58.04 -10.60 -4.04
C GLY A 24 56.95 -11.32 -3.24
N CYS A 25 56.99 -12.65 -3.31
CA CYS A 25 56.19 -13.59 -2.50
C CYS A 25 56.42 -13.44 -0.99
N LYS A 26 55.33 -13.36 -0.21
CA LYS A 26 55.19 -13.96 1.13
C LYS A 26 53.71 -14.31 1.35
N SER A 27 53.39 -15.59 1.48
CA SER A 27 52.07 -16.03 1.94
C SER A 27 51.97 -15.87 3.47
N PRO A 28 50.83 -15.40 3.99
CA PRO A 28 50.30 -15.87 5.24
C PRO A 28 49.05 -16.72 5.00
N VAL A 29 49.03 -17.86 5.68
CA VAL A 29 47.88 -18.74 5.88
C VAL A 29 46.93 -18.09 6.90
N TYR A 30 45.64 -18.46 6.82
CA TYR A 30 44.52 -18.27 7.75
C TYR A 30 43.53 -17.14 7.45
N GLY A 31 42.25 -17.53 7.41
CA GLY A 31 41.10 -16.63 7.50
C GLY A 31 40.09 -16.80 6.37
N ALA A 32 39.42 -17.94 6.29
CA ALA A 32 38.11 -17.99 5.63
C ALA A 32 37.11 -17.29 6.56
N GLU A 33 36.96 -15.98 6.43
CA GLU A 33 35.79 -15.28 6.94
C GLU A 33 34.76 -15.20 5.82
N SER A 34 33.65 -15.89 6.02
CA SER A 34 32.43 -15.75 5.24
C SER A 34 32.01 -14.28 5.27
N GLY A 35 32.40 -13.54 4.24
CA GLY A 35 31.82 -12.25 3.92
C GLY A 35 30.35 -12.48 3.57
N GLU A 36 29.51 -12.49 4.60
CA GLU A 36 28.08 -12.30 4.45
C GLU A 36 27.91 -10.98 3.73
N ALA A 37 27.56 -11.06 2.44
CA ALA A 37 27.17 -9.91 1.67
C ALA A 37 25.94 -9.33 2.36
N THR A 38 26.14 -8.38 3.27
CA THR A 38 25.09 -7.51 3.77
C THR A 38 24.64 -6.71 2.56
N ARG A 39 23.74 -7.29 1.77
CA ARG A 39 22.95 -6.53 0.81
C ARG A 39 22.25 -5.48 1.67
N PRO A 40 22.50 -4.17 1.46
CA PRO A 40 21.60 -3.19 2.03
C PRO A 40 20.25 -3.49 1.40
N VAL A 41 19.35 -4.08 2.19
CA VAL A 41 17.93 -4.06 1.90
C VAL A 41 17.54 -2.60 2.05
N SER A 42 17.78 -1.81 1.01
CA SER A 42 17.17 -0.49 0.88
C SER A 42 15.70 -0.72 0.61
N ARG A 43 14.96 -1.10 1.66
CA ARG A 43 13.54 -0.82 1.79
C ARG A 43 13.45 0.69 1.95
N GLU A 44 13.52 1.39 0.83
CA GLU A 44 12.72 2.61 0.71
C GLU A 44 11.28 2.09 0.65
N THR A 45 10.71 1.94 1.86
CA THR A 45 9.45 1.28 2.12
C THR A 45 8.37 1.96 1.28
N ALA A 46 7.71 1.22 0.39
CA ALA A 46 6.47 1.72 -0.18
C ALA A 46 5.50 1.94 0.98
N VAL A 47 5.37 3.20 1.40
CA VAL A 47 4.29 3.63 2.28
C VAL A 47 3.05 3.61 1.39
N GLY A 48 2.29 2.53 1.48
CA GLY A 48 0.99 2.44 0.82
C GLY A 48 0.05 3.51 1.37
N GLN A 49 -1.12 3.70 0.75
CA GLN A 49 -2.13 4.63 1.22
C GLN A 49 -3.50 3.97 1.20
N VAL A 50 -4.28 4.31 2.22
CA VAL A 50 -5.73 4.07 2.26
C VAL A 50 -6.39 5.41 2.04
N ILE A 51 -7.33 5.45 1.10
CA ILE A 51 -8.03 6.66 0.70
C ILE A 51 -9.51 6.41 0.87
N ILE A 52 -10.18 7.30 1.59
CA ILE A 52 -11.60 7.25 1.88
C ILE A 52 -12.28 8.36 1.09
N TYR A 53 -13.43 8.05 0.50
CA TYR A 53 -14.19 8.99 -0.32
C TYR A 53 -15.62 9.12 0.20
N ASP A 54 -16.15 10.32 0.07
CA ASP A 54 -17.55 10.63 0.32
C ASP A 54 -18.45 9.98 -0.72
N LYS A 55 -19.75 10.24 -0.62
CA LYS A 55 -20.72 9.93 -1.67
C LYS A 55 -20.27 10.48 -3.04
N GLN A 56 -20.43 9.67 -4.07
CA GLN A 56 -20.16 10.08 -5.46
C GLN A 56 -21.07 11.25 -5.83
N GLN A 57 -20.49 12.27 -6.46
CA GLN A 57 -21.19 13.47 -6.90
C GLN A 57 -22.02 13.20 -8.17
N ASP A 58 -23.00 14.05 -8.45
CA ASP A 58 -23.92 13.91 -9.61
C ASP A 58 -23.18 13.90 -10.97
N ASN A 59 -21.98 14.49 -11.02
CA ASN A 59 -21.13 14.51 -12.21
C ASN A 59 -20.27 13.24 -12.37
N GLY A 60 -20.37 12.28 -11.44
CA GLY A 60 -19.59 11.04 -11.41
C GLY A 60 -18.26 11.13 -10.66
N ASP A 61 -17.88 12.29 -10.14
CA ASP A 61 -16.62 12.46 -9.42
C ASP A 61 -16.70 11.92 -7.98
N PHE A 62 -15.57 11.42 -7.49
CA PHE A 62 -15.40 11.04 -6.10
C PHE A 62 -14.70 12.17 -5.35
N LYS A 63 -15.36 12.72 -4.32
CA LYS A 63 -14.72 13.65 -3.39
C LYS A 63 -13.96 12.83 -2.35
N GLU A 64 -12.67 13.07 -2.23
CA GLU A 64 -11.88 12.49 -1.16
C GLU A 64 -12.34 13.07 0.19
N ASN A 65 -12.60 12.17 1.14
CA ASN A 65 -12.85 12.51 2.52
C ASN A 65 -11.52 12.73 3.23
N CYS A 66 -10.67 11.71 3.23
CA CYS A 66 -9.34 11.73 3.83
C CYS A 66 -8.43 10.67 3.19
N ARG A 67 -7.12 10.79 3.49
CA ARG A 67 -6.10 9.80 3.15
C ARG A 67 -5.10 9.67 4.28
N PHE A 68 -4.60 8.46 4.46
CA PHE A 68 -3.56 8.18 5.43
C PHE A 68 -2.61 7.10 4.92
N ASN A 69 -1.41 7.11 5.48
CA ASN A 69 -0.37 6.17 5.15
C ASN A 69 -0.74 4.80 5.71
N PHE A 70 -0.45 3.75 4.93
CA PHE A 70 -0.64 2.40 5.38
C PHE A 70 0.47 2.01 6.34
N GLN A 71 0.10 1.77 7.59
CA GLN A 71 0.93 1.25 8.66
C GLN A 71 0.05 0.46 9.63
N THR A 72 0.64 -0.35 10.50
CA THR A 72 -0.15 -1.08 11.51
C THR A 72 -0.67 -0.10 12.54
N GLU A 73 -1.92 0.32 12.40
CA GLU A 73 -2.60 1.27 13.29
C GLU A 73 -4.12 1.19 13.14
N ARG A 74 -4.80 1.93 14.02
CA ARG A 74 -6.22 2.22 13.95
C ARG A 74 -6.39 3.71 13.65
N VAL A 75 -7.33 4.03 12.76
CA VAL A 75 -7.75 5.39 12.42
C VAL A 75 -9.20 5.54 12.85
N ASP A 76 -9.42 6.31 13.92
CA ASP A 76 -10.74 6.71 14.41
C ASP A 76 -11.17 8.01 13.73
N PHE A 77 -12.42 8.08 13.25
CA PHE A 77 -12.95 9.24 12.54
C PHE A 77 -13.67 10.23 13.46
N GLN A 78 -13.95 9.86 14.72
CA GLN A 78 -14.56 10.77 15.71
C GLN A 78 -13.56 11.77 16.27
N ASP A 79 -12.29 11.36 16.40
CA ASP A 79 -11.23 12.20 16.95
C ASP A 79 -10.55 13.10 15.91
N ASP A 80 -10.95 13.00 14.62
CA ASP A 80 -10.40 13.78 13.49
C ASP A 80 -8.87 13.71 13.34
N ASP A 81 -8.23 12.68 13.90
CA ASP A 81 -6.76 12.53 13.94
C ASP A 81 -6.11 12.50 12.54
N HIS A 82 -6.91 12.17 11.51
CA HIS A 82 -6.47 12.08 10.11
C HIS A 82 -7.28 12.95 9.15
N GLY A 83 -8.05 13.93 9.65
CA GLY A 83 -8.89 14.79 8.81
C GLY A 83 -10.11 14.05 8.23
N CYS A 84 -10.49 12.91 8.80
CA CYS A 84 -11.57 12.07 8.30
C CYS A 84 -12.89 12.51 8.91
N THR A 85 -13.87 12.82 8.06
CA THR A 85 -15.21 13.17 8.56
C THR A 85 -16.01 11.90 8.83
N ASN A 86 -16.42 11.72 10.08
CA ASN A 86 -17.23 10.57 10.54
C ASN A 86 -18.56 10.48 9.79
N ASP A 87 -19.05 9.25 9.54
CA ASP A 87 -20.35 8.98 8.91
C ASP A 87 -20.56 9.55 7.49
N GLU A 88 -19.50 10.01 6.81
CA GLU A 88 -19.60 10.54 5.44
C GLU A 88 -19.01 9.62 4.36
N ALA A 89 -18.32 8.54 4.75
CA ALA A 89 -17.62 7.67 3.82
C ALA A 89 -18.55 6.70 3.08
N TYR A 90 -18.33 6.55 1.77
CA TYR A 90 -19.06 5.62 0.89
C TYR A 90 -18.14 4.70 0.08
N PHE A 91 -16.90 5.12 -0.18
CA PHE A 91 -15.96 4.35 -0.99
C PHE A 91 -14.58 4.36 -0.37
N PHE A 92 -13.80 3.34 -0.71
CA PHE A 92 -12.39 3.24 -0.34
C PHE A 92 -11.53 2.91 -1.55
N LYS A 93 -10.25 3.27 -1.50
CA LYS A 93 -9.25 2.88 -2.48
C LYS A 93 -7.92 2.61 -1.78
N LEU A 94 -7.22 1.57 -2.23
CA LEU A 94 -5.88 1.25 -1.78
C LEU A 94 -4.88 1.62 -2.87
N GLU A 95 -3.80 2.30 -2.51
CA GLU A 95 -2.71 2.66 -3.42
C GLU A 95 -1.36 2.20 -2.87
N ASN A 96 -0.62 1.43 -3.65
CA ASN A 96 0.69 0.90 -3.29
C ASN A 96 0.76 0.14 -1.94
N VAL A 97 -0.35 -0.42 -1.47
CA VAL A 97 -0.40 -1.14 -0.19
C VAL A 97 0.36 -2.47 -0.30
N PRO A 98 1.23 -2.84 0.66
CA PRO A 98 1.96 -4.10 0.63
C PRO A 98 1.02 -5.31 0.52
N SER A 99 1.49 -6.40 -0.09
CA SER A 99 0.73 -7.66 -0.14
C SER A 99 0.56 -8.28 1.24
N ALA A 100 -0.44 -9.14 1.39
CA ALA A 100 -0.82 -9.76 2.65
C ALA A 100 -1.15 -8.74 3.76
N SER A 101 -1.55 -7.54 3.38
CA SER A 101 -2.07 -6.53 4.30
C SER A 101 -3.56 -6.74 4.50
N HIS A 102 -4.02 -6.48 5.71
CA HIS A 102 -5.41 -6.47 6.11
C HIS A 102 -5.85 -5.01 6.33
N VAL A 103 -7.00 -4.65 5.76
CA VAL A 103 -7.65 -3.36 6.01
C VAL A 103 -9.10 -3.67 6.40
N SER A 104 -9.45 -3.35 7.65
CA SER A 104 -10.80 -3.53 8.19
C SER A 104 -11.52 -2.18 8.30
N PHE A 105 -12.82 -2.22 8.09
CA PHE A 105 -13.73 -1.07 8.10
C PHE A 105 -14.86 -1.35 9.08
N PHE A 106 -15.14 -0.41 9.99
CA PHE A 106 -16.10 -0.56 11.09
C PHE A 106 -16.99 0.67 11.22
N ASP A 107 -18.23 0.47 11.65
CA ASP A 107 -19.10 1.57 12.10
C ASP A 107 -18.93 1.95 13.56
N ASP A 108 -18.31 1.08 14.34
CA ASP A 108 -17.87 1.38 15.68
C ASP A 108 -16.60 2.26 15.63
N PRO A 109 -16.56 3.42 16.31
CA PRO A 109 -15.34 4.24 16.39
C PRO A 109 -14.19 3.46 17.01
N ASP A 110 -14.51 2.48 17.88
CA ASP A 110 -13.52 1.67 18.55
C ASP A 110 -12.86 0.56 17.69
N CYS A 111 -13.27 0.44 16.43
CA CYS A 111 -12.89 -0.69 15.56
C CYS A 111 -13.12 -2.05 16.25
N ASP A 112 -14.11 -2.13 17.15
CA ASP A 112 -14.53 -3.38 17.77
C ASP A 112 -15.49 -4.12 16.83
N VAL A 113 -15.30 -5.43 16.72
CA VAL A 113 -16.14 -6.33 15.93
C VAL A 113 -17.46 -6.65 16.63
N ASP A 114 -17.51 -6.50 17.96
CA ASP A 114 -18.65 -6.93 18.79
C ASP A 114 -19.60 -5.77 19.16
N GLU A 115 -19.16 -4.51 19.00
CA GLU A 115 -19.95 -3.32 19.38
C GLU A 115 -20.58 -2.60 18.16
N GLY A 116 -20.09 -2.85 16.95
CA GLY A 116 -20.60 -2.28 15.71
C GLY A 116 -21.77 -3.06 15.08
N ASN A 117 -22.51 -2.40 14.18
CA ASN A 117 -23.55 -3.04 13.38
C ASN A 117 -22.98 -3.68 12.11
N PHE A 118 -21.80 -3.26 11.65
CA PHE A 118 -21.09 -3.95 10.60
C PHE A 118 -19.57 -3.82 10.71
N ASP A 119 -18.89 -4.87 10.26
CA ASP A 119 -17.50 -4.78 9.89
C ASP A 119 -17.23 -5.56 8.61
N PHE A 120 -16.17 -5.19 7.91
CA PHE A 120 -15.57 -6.09 6.94
C PHE A 120 -14.07 -5.88 6.81
N ASN A 121 -13.38 -6.96 6.47
CA ASN A 121 -11.95 -6.97 6.26
C ASN A 121 -11.62 -7.33 4.82
N VAL A 122 -10.74 -6.55 4.19
CA VAL A 122 -10.15 -6.87 2.90
C VAL A 122 -8.69 -7.24 3.06
N LYS A 123 -8.24 -8.20 2.24
CA LYS A 123 -6.86 -8.65 2.17
C LYS A 123 -6.25 -8.29 0.82
N THR A 124 -5.08 -7.66 0.84
CA THR A 124 -4.29 -7.42 -0.38
C THR A 124 -3.57 -8.70 -0.81
N ILE A 125 -3.63 -9.01 -2.09
CA ILE A 125 -3.06 -10.26 -2.66
C ILE A 125 -2.01 -10.01 -3.75
N ARG A 126 -1.67 -8.75 -4.03
CA ARG A 126 -0.59 -8.35 -4.94
C ARG A 126 0.42 -7.46 -4.21
N ASN A 127 1.67 -7.46 -4.68
CA ASN A 127 2.73 -6.64 -4.09
C ASN A 127 3.34 -5.69 -5.14
N PRO A 128 3.11 -4.37 -5.05
CA PRO A 128 2.11 -3.72 -4.22
C PRO A 128 0.69 -3.86 -4.81
N THR A 129 -0.33 -3.62 -3.98
CA THR A 129 -1.75 -3.55 -4.39
C THR A 129 -2.16 -2.11 -4.62
N THR A 130 -2.64 -1.83 -5.83
CA THR A 130 -3.22 -0.54 -6.22
C THR A 130 -4.54 -0.81 -6.94
N MET A 131 -5.63 -0.29 -6.37
CA MET A 131 -6.97 -0.41 -6.95
C MET A 131 -7.14 0.52 -8.15
N GLN A 132 -7.94 0.09 -9.14
CA GLN A 132 -8.15 0.90 -10.35
C GLN A 132 -9.09 2.08 -10.09
N HIS A 133 -10.15 1.86 -9.32
CA HIS A 133 -11.17 2.85 -9.00
C HIS A 133 -11.56 2.77 -7.52
N PRO A 134 -12.12 3.83 -6.92
CA PRO A 134 -12.77 3.74 -5.62
C PRO A 134 -13.87 2.67 -5.63
N TYR A 135 -13.89 1.84 -4.60
CA TYR A 135 -14.83 0.73 -4.48
C TYR A 135 -15.82 1.01 -3.36
N SER A 136 -17.11 0.75 -3.60
CA SER A 136 -18.17 1.04 -2.62
C SER A 136 -18.04 0.14 -1.39
N LEU A 137 -18.10 0.75 -0.20
CA LEU A 137 -18.10 0.03 1.09
C LEU A 137 -19.28 -0.96 1.14
N LYS A 138 -20.48 -0.51 0.76
CA LYS A 138 -21.68 -1.36 0.71
C LYS A 138 -21.57 -2.48 -0.30
N THR A 139 -21.07 -2.20 -1.51
CA THR A 139 -20.89 -3.27 -2.50
C THR A 139 -19.89 -4.30 -2.02
N ALA A 140 -18.80 -3.89 -1.35
CA ALA A 140 -17.80 -4.79 -0.79
C ALA A 140 -18.39 -5.67 0.29
N HIS A 141 -19.05 -5.09 1.29
CA HIS A 141 -19.70 -5.82 2.37
C HIS A 141 -20.82 -6.74 1.86
N GLY A 142 -21.52 -6.34 0.81
CA GLY A 142 -22.54 -7.17 0.15
C GLY A 142 -22.00 -8.40 -0.60
N GLN A 143 -20.69 -8.49 -0.87
CA GLN A 143 -20.12 -9.66 -1.56
C GLN A 143 -20.02 -10.90 -0.66
N GLU A 144 -19.86 -12.06 -1.29
CA GLU A 144 -19.46 -13.29 -0.61
C GLU A 144 -17.98 -13.20 -0.18
N VAL A 145 -17.70 -13.69 1.03
CA VAL A 145 -16.33 -13.84 1.51
C VAL A 145 -15.51 -14.66 0.52
N GLY A 146 -14.34 -14.14 0.16
CA GLY A 146 -13.45 -14.74 -0.82
C GLY A 146 -13.47 -14.08 -2.19
N THR A 147 -14.46 -13.23 -2.47
CA THR A 147 -14.58 -12.50 -3.74
C THR A 147 -13.41 -11.55 -3.96
N ILE A 148 -12.91 -11.48 -5.19
CA ILE A 148 -11.96 -10.46 -5.63
C ILE A 148 -12.75 -9.20 -5.95
N LEU A 149 -12.58 -8.16 -5.13
CA LEU A 149 -13.32 -6.90 -5.24
C LEU A 149 -12.77 -6.05 -6.39
N ASP A 150 -11.45 -6.00 -6.54
CA ASP A 150 -10.78 -5.17 -7.55
C ASP A 150 -9.68 -5.95 -8.28
N PRO A 151 -9.53 -5.79 -9.62
CA PRO A 151 -8.47 -6.45 -10.41
C PRO A 151 -7.04 -6.16 -9.94
N GLY A 152 -6.82 -5.05 -9.23
CA GLY A 152 -5.60 -4.63 -8.54
C GLY A 152 -5.21 -5.51 -7.36
N GLY A 153 -6.04 -6.49 -6.98
CA GLY A 153 -5.70 -7.54 -6.04
C GLY A 153 -6.17 -7.26 -4.62
N VAL A 154 -7.45 -6.92 -4.47
CA VAL A 154 -8.13 -6.80 -3.17
C VAL A 154 -9.18 -7.91 -3.08
N ARG A 155 -9.13 -8.69 -2.00
CA ARG A 155 -10.05 -9.80 -1.74
C ARG A 155 -10.83 -9.54 -0.45
N LEU A 156 -12.13 -9.79 -0.45
CA LEU A 156 -12.92 -9.79 0.79
C LEU A 156 -12.51 -11.01 1.64
N PHE A 157 -12.10 -10.78 2.88
CA PHE A 157 -11.57 -11.80 3.78
C PHE A 157 -12.56 -12.21 4.86
N SER A 158 -13.24 -11.24 5.48
CA SER A 158 -14.31 -11.48 6.45
C SER A 158 -15.31 -10.33 6.41
N LYS A 159 -16.49 -10.57 6.98
CA LYS A 159 -17.51 -9.56 7.25
C LYS A 159 -18.44 -10.00 8.37
N HIS A 160 -19.02 -9.03 9.05
CA HIS A 160 -20.08 -9.20 10.03
C HIS A 160 -21.19 -8.17 9.80
N GLY A 161 -22.40 -8.46 10.30
CA GLY A 161 -23.57 -7.62 10.14
C GLY A 161 -24.20 -7.67 8.76
N ASP A 162 -25.42 -7.14 8.65
CA ASP A 162 -26.20 -6.99 7.42
C ASP A 162 -26.89 -5.62 7.31
N GLU A 163 -26.47 -4.67 8.15
CA GLU A 163 -27.04 -3.33 8.22
C GLU A 163 -26.55 -2.38 7.11
N GLN A 164 -27.06 -1.13 7.14
CA GLN A 164 -26.71 -0.10 6.18
C GLN A 164 -25.27 0.38 6.38
N VAL A 165 -24.38 0.01 5.45
CA VAL A 165 -22.95 0.37 5.46
C VAL A 165 -22.65 1.81 5.00
N GLU A 166 -23.52 2.38 4.17
CA GLU A 166 -23.29 3.69 3.52
C GLU A 166 -23.41 4.86 4.49
N GLY A 167 -22.35 5.69 4.59
CA GLY A 167 -22.34 6.87 5.47
C GLY A 167 -22.36 6.50 6.94
N LYS A 168 -21.70 5.39 7.29
CA LYS A 168 -21.65 4.84 8.65
C LYS A 168 -20.26 4.39 9.09
N LEU A 169 -19.25 4.59 8.26
CA LEU A 169 -17.88 4.23 8.61
C LEU A 169 -17.37 5.20 9.69
N SER A 170 -16.92 4.65 10.80
CA SER A 170 -16.35 5.41 11.92
C SER A 170 -14.90 5.04 12.21
N CYS A 171 -14.44 3.87 11.76
CA CYS A 171 -13.08 3.44 12.05
C CYS A 171 -12.48 2.55 10.95
N VAL A 172 -11.16 2.68 10.76
CA VAL A 172 -10.36 1.83 9.87
C VAL A 172 -9.19 1.22 10.65
N ARG A 173 -9.04 -0.10 10.60
CA ARG A 173 -7.88 -0.81 11.19
C ARG A 173 -7.00 -1.41 10.10
N MET A 174 -5.70 -1.17 10.18
CA MET A 174 -4.72 -1.65 9.20
C MET A 174 -3.71 -2.56 9.89
N GLU A 175 -3.39 -3.67 9.25
CA GLU A 175 -2.45 -4.66 9.78
C GLU A 175 -1.62 -5.26 8.65
N LEU A 176 -0.29 -5.29 8.82
CA LEU A 176 0.58 -6.12 7.99
C LEU A 176 0.50 -7.58 8.47
N SER A 177 0.30 -8.53 7.57
CA SER A 177 0.51 -9.94 7.95
C SER A 177 1.94 -10.11 8.44
N PRO A 178 2.15 -10.73 9.61
CA PRO A 178 3.49 -11.10 10.03
C PRO A 178 4.09 -12.07 9.02
N ILE A 179 5.38 -11.92 8.74
CA ILE A 179 6.13 -12.91 7.96
C ILE A 179 6.17 -14.17 8.83
N PRO A 180 5.72 -15.35 8.36
CA PRO A 180 5.92 -16.59 9.10
C PRO A 180 7.43 -16.80 9.33
N GLU A 181 7.84 -17.01 10.59
CA GLU A 181 9.21 -17.38 10.93
C GLU A 181 9.62 -18.74 10.32
#